data_AF-A0A2K3KFN1-F1
#
_entry.id   AF-A0A2K3KFN1-F1
#
_cell.length_a   1.000
_cell.length_b   1.000
_cell.length_c   1.000
_cell.angle_alpha   90.00
_cell.angle_beta   90.00
_cell.angle_gamma   90.00
#
_symmetry.space_group_name_H-M   'P 1'
#
loop_
_entity.id
_entity.type
_entity.pdbx_description
1 polymer ?
#
loop_
_entity_poly.entity_id
_entity_poly.type
_entity_poly.pdbx_seq_one_letter_code
_entity_poly.pdbx_strand_id
1 'polypeptide(L)' 'MLVSNDWSVLWNNPSLWVLPRPVSDHCPIVVRYAVTDWGPKPFCFNNHWLLHKDFKGLVEDIWRTSNITG' A
#
# COMPACT_ATOMS: atom_id res chain seq x y z
N MET A 1 -0.59 22.99 -13.17
CA MET A 1 -0.06 21.69 -12.73
C MET A 1 0.01 21.71 -11.21
N LEU A 2 -0.62 20.77 -10.50
CA LEU A 2 -0.63 20.75 -9.02
C LEU A 2 0.51 19.87 -8.47
N VAL A 3 1.74 20.10 -8.95
CA VAL A 3 2.95 19.45 -8.44
C VAL A 3 4.07 20.47 -8.36
N SER A 4 4.99 20.32 -7.42
CA SER A 4 6.19 21.16 -7.37
C SER A 4 7.16 20.77 -8.49
N ASN A 5 8.03 21.71 -8.87
CA ASN A 5 9.04 21.46 -9.88
C ASN A 5 9.99 20.32 -9.46
N ASP A 6 10.45 20.35 -8.21
CA ASP A 6 11.33 19.32 -7.65
C ASP A 6 10.69 17.92 -7.69
N TRP A 7 9.39 17.83 -7.39
CA TRP A 7 8.65 16.57 -7.48
C TRP A 7 8.59 16.05 -8.91
N SER A 8 8.35 16.92 -9.89
CA SER A 8 8.29 16.53 -11.31
C SER A 8 9.64 16.04 -11.85
N VAL A 9 10.75 16.56 -11.31
CA VAL A 9 12.11 16.11 -11.69
C VAL A 9 12.43 14.75 -11.06
N LEU A 10 12.00 14.51 -9.82
CA LEU A 10 12.23 13.24 -9.11
C LEU A 10 11.44 12.08 -9.73
N TRP A 11 10.20 12.34 -10.14
CA TRP A 11 9.27 11.29 -10.59
C TRP A 11 9.11 11.34 -12.11
N ASN A 12 9.93 10.56 -12.80
CA ASN A 12 9.98 10.56 -14.26
C ASN A 12 8.65 10.12 -14.89
N ASN A 13 8.14 10.95 -15.81
CA ASN A 13 6.95 10.71 -16.63
C ASN A 13 5.67 10.35 -15.84
N PRO A 14 5.16 11.23 -14.96
CA PRO A 14 3.99 10.96 -14.15
C PRO A 14 2.71 10.91 -15.02
N SER A 15 1.81 10.01 -14.69
CA SER A 15 0.52 9.79 -15.34
C SER A 15 -0.57 9.58 -14.29
N LEU A 16 -1.80 10.00 -14.61
CA LEU A 16 -2.96 9.85 -13.74
C LEU A 16 -3.85 8.71 -14.25
N TRP A 17 -4.24 7.83 -13.34
CA TRP A 17 -5.08 6.68 -13.61
C TRP A 17 -6.32 6.75 -12.74
N VAL A 18 -7.49 6.59 -13.37
CA VAL A 18 -8.76 6.52 -12.65
C VAL A 18 -8.99 5.06 -12.24
N LEU A 19 -9.22 4.82 -10.95
CA LEU A 19 -9.56 3.50 -10.46
C LEU A 19 -11.06 3.22 -10.58
N PRO A 20 -11.46 1.93 -10.56
CA PRO A 20 -12.86 1.56 -10.48
C PRO A 20 -13.57 2.22 -9.30
N ARG A 21 -14.86 2.47 -9.47
CA ARG A 21 -15.74 3.14 -8.53
C ARG A 21 -16.75 2.14 -7.97
N PRO A 22 -16.40 1.37 -6.93
CA PRO A 22 -17.27 0.30 -6.44
C PRO A 22 -18.41 0.79 -5.55
N VAL A 23 -18.17 1.78 -4.69
CA VAL A 23 -19.13 2.18 -3.64
C VAL A 23 -19.24 3.69 -3.38
N SER A 24 -18.31 4.50 -3.88
CA SER A 24 -18.28 5.96 -3.62
C SER A 24 -18.81 6.76 -4.81
N ASP A 25 -19.43 7.91 -4.51
CA ASP A 25 -19.75 8.99 -5.44
C ASP A 25 -18.52 9.84 -5.81
N HIS A 26 -17.32 9.48 -5.34
CA HIS A 26 -16.03 9.89 -5.88
C HIS A 26 -15.28 8.77 -6.64
N CYS A 27 -14.50 9.14 -7.67
CA CYS A 27 -13.55 8.26 -8.37
C CYS A 27 -12.16 8.42 -7.73
N PRO A 28 -11.53 7.34 -7.24
CA PRO A 28 -10.14 7.43 -6.82
C PRO A 28 -9.22 7.68 -8.03
N ILE A 29 -8.27 8.60 -7.88
CA ILE A 29 -7.22 8.88 -8.86
C ILE A 29 -5.88 8.43 -8.28
N VAL A 30 -5.10 7.69 -9.06
CA VAL A 30 -3.76 7.25 -8.71
C VAL A 30 -2.74 7.90 -9.62
N VAL A 31 -1.74 8.52 -9.02
CA VAL A 31 -0.53 8.98 -9.71
C VAL A 31 0.40 7.79 -9.89
N ARG A 32 0.81 7.52 -11.13
CA ARG A 32 1.84 6.54 -11.49
C ARG A 32 3.00 7.25 -12.17
N TYR A 33 4.21 6.78 -11.98
CA TYR A 33 5.42 7.25 -12.68
C TYR A 33 6.20 6.03 -13.15
N ALA A 34 7.30 6.22 -13.88
CA ALA A 34 8.14 5.12 -14.35
C ALA A 34 8.47 4.14 -13.20
N VAL A 35 8.36 2.84 -13.46
CA VAL A 35 8.57 1.81 -12.43
C VAL A 35 10.01 1.87 -11.96
N THR A 36 10.22 2.45 -10.78
CA THR A 36 11.45 2.27 -10.01
C THR A 36 11.31 0.97 -9.24
N ASP A 37 12.25 0.05 -9.39
CA ASP A 37 12.32 -1.15 -8.57
C ASP A 37 12.77 -0.73 -7.16
N TRP A 38 11.80 -0.66 -6.24
CA TRP A 38 12.04 -0.36 -4.83
C TRP A 38 12.35 -1.62 -4.01
N GLY A 39 12.52 -2.78 -4.67
CA GLY A 39 12.62 -4.08 -4.03
C GLY A 39 11.27 -4.68 -3.67
N PRO A 40 11.25 -5.78 -2.89
CA PRO A 40 10.02 -6.44 -2.50
C PRO A 40 9.13 -5.48 -1.69
N LYS A 41 7.83 -5.46 -2.04
CA LYS A 41 6.85 -4.63 -1.35
C LYS A 41 6.90 -4.92 0.15
N PRO A 42 7.06 -3.91 1.02
CA PRO A 42 7.07 -4.14 2.45
C PRO A 42 5.74 -4.74 2.89
N PHE A 43 5.78 -5.55 3.94
CA PHE A 43 4.58 -6.06 4.58
C PHE A 43 3.73 -4.90 5.11
N CYS A 44 2.46 -4.86 4.72
CA CYS A 44 1.50 -3.86 5.20
C CYS A 44 0.28 -4.58 5.78
N PHE A 45 -0.18 -4.11 6.94
CA PHE A 45 -1.42 -4.56 7.58
C PHE A 45 -2.18 -3.36 8.13
N ASN A 46 -3.47 -3.54 8.44
CA ASN A 46 -4.29 -2.44 8.96
C ASN A 46 -3.97 -2.17 10.43
N ASN A 47 -3.45 -0.97 10.74
CA ASN A 47 -3.05 -0.59 12.11
C ASN A 47 -4.19 -0.67 13.13
N HIS A 48 -5.45 -0.59 12.69
CA HIS A 48 -6.61 -0.74 13.60
C HIS A 48 -6.62 -2.09 14.32
N TRP A 49 -6.06 -3.14 13.70
CA TRP A 49 -5.95 -4.45 14.32
C TRP A 49 -5.13 -4.44 15.61
N LEU A 50 -4.16 -3.53 15.75
CA LEU A 50 -3.35 -3.40 16.97
C LEU A 50 -4.18 -2.98 18.19
N LEU A 51 -5.36 -2.38 17.97
CA LEU A 51 -6.27 -1.97 19.03
C LEU A 51 -7.18 -3.11 19.49
N HIS A 52 -7.28 -4.19 18.70
CA HIS A 52 -8.09 -5.34 19.06
C HIS A 52 -7.35 -6.21 20.07
N LYS A 53 -7.92 -6.38 21.27
CA LYS A 53 -7.31 -7.08 22.41
C LYS A 53 -6.76 -8.48 22.08
N ASP A 54 -7.43 -9.20 21.17
CA ASP A 54 -7.07 -10.59 20.83
C ASP A 54 -6.12 -10.68 19.63
N PHE A 55 -5.82 -9.57 18.95
CA PHE A 55 -5.05 -9.60 17.70
C PHE A 55 -3.63 -10.15 17.91
N LYS A 56 -2.95 -9.71 18.99
CA LYS A 56 -1.60 -10.18 19.30
C LYS A 56 -1.56 -11.70 19.51
N GLY A 57 -2.48 -12.23 20.31
CA GLY A 57 -2.56 -13.67 20.59
C GLY A 57 -2.83 -14.49 19.33
N LEU A 58 -3.78 -14.04 18.50
CA LEU A 58 -4.09 -14.68 17.23
C LEU A 58 -2.86 -14.79 16.31
N VAL A 59 -2.09 -13.70 16.18
CA VAL A 59 -0.90 -13.67 15.33
C VAL A 59 0.19 -14.61 15.87
N GLU A 60 0.40 -14.63 17.20
CA GLU A 60 1.36 -15.53 17.84
C GLU A 60 1.00 -17.01 17.64
N ASP A 61 -0.28 -17.36 17.80
CA ASP A 61 -0.76 -18.74 17.62
C ASP A 61 -0.59 -19.21 16.16
N ILE A 62 -0.91 -18.35 15.20
CA ILE A 62 -0.70 -18.65 13.77
C ILE A 62 0.79 -18.84 13.49
N TRP A 63 1.67 -17.98 13.99
CA TRP A 63 3.10 -18.13 13.75
C TRP A 63 3.68 -19.39 14.38
N ARG A 64 3.21 -19.80 15.56
CA ARG A 64 3.65 -21.05 16.21
C ARG A 64 3.20 -22.29 15.47
N THR A 65 2.02 -22.24 14.84
CA THR A 65 1.43 -23.39 14.15
C THR A 65 1.79 -23.45 12.67
N SER A 66 2.28 -22.35 12.09
CA SER A 66 2.72 -22.29 10.70
C SER A 66 4.10 -22.94 10.52
N ASN A 67 4.18 -23.98 9.70
CA ASN A 67 5.47 -24.52 9.26
C ASN A 67 5.86 -23.88 7.93
N ILE A 68 6.62 -22.77 7.98
CA ILE A 68 7.04 -22.03 6.80
C ILE A 68 8.46 -22.47 6.43
N THR A 69 8.61 -23.16 5.31
CA THR A 69 9.91 -23.38 4.66
C THR A 69 10.17 -22.26 3.66
N GLY A 70 11.33 -21.61 3.77
CA GLY A 70 11.78 -20.55 2.86
C GLY A 70 12.32 -21.08 1.54
#